data_AF-A0A926SBZ6-F1
#
_entry.id   AF-A0A926SBZ6-F1
#
_cell.length_a   1.000
_cell.length_b   1.000
_cell.length_c   1.000
_cell.angle_alpha   90.00
_cell.angle_beta   90.00
_cell.angle_gamma   90.00
#
_symmetry.space_group_name_H-M   'P 1'
#
loop_
_entity.id
_entity.type
_entity.pdbx_description
1 polymer ?
#
loop_
_entity_poly.entity_id
_entity_poly.type
_entity_poly.pdbx_seq_one_letter_code
_entity_poly.pdbx_strand_id
1 'polypeptide(L)'
;MTAISNLLLRNARPDDRVHLLLWDTPNPVELSQITLYNGAQRVSYRENLVQRISPGAKFLTLHHQVDEELEIIKSICDQAVKPVVLLEGLDCLITYLNTQPGDYITLFWSSLENTRKLHRLLWILLPHKLAPKTWSEARIKRIPSTSL
;
A
#
# COMPACT_ATOMS: atom_id res chain seq x y z
N MET A 1 20.50 -3.98 -13.93
CA MET A 1 19.60 -4.79 -13.09
C MET A 1 19.95 -4.57 -11.64
N THR A 2 19.29 -3.62 -10.97
CA THR A 2 19.31 -3.58 -9.50
C THR A 2 18.62 -4.86 -9.06
N ALA A 3 19.34 -5.80 -8.45
CA ALA A 3 18.76 -7.06 -8.04
C ALA A 3 17.65 -6.76 -7.00
N ILE A 4 16.39 -6.75 -7.43
CA ILE A 4 15.20 -6.56 -6.59
C ILE A 4 15.19 -7.59 -5.44
N SER A 5 15.82 -8.75 -5.67
CA SER A 5 16.15 -9.76 -4.68
C SER A 5 17.00 -9.28 -3.49
N ASN A 6 17.71 -8.15 -3.58
CA ASN A 6 18.47 -7.57 -2.46
C ASN A 6 17.62 -6.61 -1.60
N LEU A 7 16.37 -6.33 -1.99
CA LEU A 7 15.53 -5.38 -1.28
C LEU A 7 14.94 -6.05 -0.02
N LEU A 8 15.58 -5.79 1.12
CA LEU A 8 15.18 -6.30 2.43
C LEU A 8 14.02 -5.47 3.00
N LEU A 9 12.79 -5.80 2.59
CA LEU A 9 11.55 -5.27 3.15
C LEU A 9 11.40 -5.64 4.63
N ARG A 10 11.73 -6.88 5.01
CA ARG A 10 11.62 -7.39 6.39
C ARG A 10 12.42 -6.62 7.45
N ASN A 11 13.39 -5.82 7.04
CA ASN A 11 14.25 -5.05 7.94
C ASN A 11 13.76 -3.60 8.15
N ALA A 12 12.60 -3.24 7.60
CA ALA A 12 12.08 -1.88 7.73
C ALA A 12 11.83 -1.51 9.20
N ARG A 13 12.11 -0.25 9.54
CA ARG A 13 11.86 0.31 10.87
C ARG A 13 11.23 1.70 10.74
N PRO A 14 10.29 2.07 11.62
CA PRO A 14 9.68 1.24 12.65
C PRO A 14 8.77 0.14 12.05
N ASP A 15 8.70 -1.03 12.67
CA ASP A 15 7.99 -2.21 12.15
C ASP A 15 6.48 -2.22 12.44
N ASP A 16 6.02 -1.31 13.30
CA ASP A 16 4.61 -1.14 13.68
C ASP A 16 3.87 -0.09 12.84
N ARG A 17 4.49 0.42 11.76
CA ARG A 17 3.97 1.49 10.89
C ARG A 17 3.99 1.11 9.42
N VAL A 18 3.24 1.89 8.64
CA VAL A 18 3.14 1.77 7.19
C VAL A 18 4.42 2.24 6.50
N HIS A 19 4.89 1.47 5.51
CA HIS A 19 5.97 1.82 4.58
C HIS A 19 5.46 1.85 3.14
N LEU A 20 6.08 2.66 2.29
CA LEU A 20 5.76 2.75 0.85
C LEU A 20 6.88 2.17 0.01
N LEU A 21 6.52 1.23 -0.87
CA LEU A 21 7.37 0.75 -1.93
C LEU A 21 6.94 1.41 -3.24
N LEU A 22 7.71 2.41 -3.69
CA LEU A 22 7.43 3.14 -4.92
C LEU A 22 8.06 2.42 -6.10
N TRP A 23 7.22 1.99 -7.04
CA TRP A 23 7.61 1.18 -8.19
C TRP A 23 6.56 1.29 -9.30
N ASP A 24 6.93 1.86 -10.45
CA ASP A 24 5.96 2.18 -11.51
C ASP A 24 5.49 0.98 -12.32
N THR A 25 6.40 0.07 -12.66
CA THR A 25 6.13 -1.05 -13.58
C THR A 25 6.69 -2.38 -13.04
N PRO A 26 6.21 -2.85 -11.87
CA PRO A 26 6.60 -4.15 -11.35
C PRO A 26 6.05 -5.26 -12.24
N ASN A 27 6.91 -6.15 -12.73
CA ASN A 27 6.43 -7.33 -13.46
C ASN A 27 6.09 -8.49 -12.49
N PRO A 28 5.25 -9.47 -12.91
CA PRO A 28 4.82 -10.56 -12.03
C PRO A 28 5.96 -11.42 -11.47
N VAL A 29 7.06 -11.58 -12.23
CA VAL A 29 8.23 -12.36 -11.80
C VAL A 29 8.95 -11.63 -10.66
N GLU A 30 9.19 -10.33 -10.85
CA GLU A 30 9.83 -9.48 -9.85
C GLU A 30 9.01 -9.40 -8.55
N LEU A 31 7.68 -9.28 -8.66
CA LEU A 31 6.76 -9.32 -7.52
C LEU A 31 6.79 -10.66 -6.79
N SER A 32 6.90 -11.76 -7.53
CA SER A 32 7.01 -13.10 -6.93
C SER A 32 8.34 -13.24 -6.20
N GLN A 33 9.45 -12.76 -6.79
CA GLN A 33 10.78 -12.81 -6.20
C GLN A 33 10.86 -11.98 -4.91
N ILE A 34 10.40 -10.73 -4.92
CA ILE A 34 10.45 -9.87 -3.71
C ILE A 34 9.57 -10.44 -2.60
N THR A 35 8.42 -11.02 -2.96
CA THR A 35 7.50 -11.65 -2.01
C THR A 35 8.13 -12.89 -1.36
N LEU A 36 8.70 -13.79 -2.18
CA LEU A 36 9.38 -14.99 -1.69
C LEU A 36 10.58 -14.63 -0.82
N TYR A 37 11.45 -13.75 -1.32
CA TYR A 37 12.70 -13.40 -0.63
C TYR A 37 12.45 -12.74 0.73
N ASN A 38 11.41 -11.91 0.85
CA ASN A 38 11.09 -11.22 2.10
C ASN A 38 10.15 -12.01 3.02
N GLY A 39 9.71 -13.20 2.61
CA GLY A 39 8.67 -13.93 3.33
C GLY A 39 7.40 -13.10 3.45
N ALA A 40 7.03 -12.37 2.39
CA ALA A 40 5.86 -11.51 2.37
C ALA A 40 4.60 -12.25 1.90
N GLN A 41 3.44 -11.80 2.37
CA GLN A 41 2.13 -12.12 1.83
C GLN A 41 1.70 -10.97 0.94
N ARG A 42 1.50 -11.27 -0.35
CA ARG A 42 0.96 -10.32 -1.31
C ARG A 42 -0.56 -10.29 -1.18
N VAL A 43 -1.13 -9.10 -1.06
CA VAL A 43 -2.58 -8.89 -0.92
C VAL A 43 -3.02 -7.78 -1.87
N SER A 44 -4.10 -8.01 -2.61
CA SER A 44 -4.68 -7.02 -3.52
C SER A 44 -5.80 -6.24 -2.83
N TYR A 45 -5.58 -4.95 -2.62
CA TYR A 45 -6.63 -4.04 -2.13
C TYR A 45 -7.80 -3.97 -3.12
N ARG A 46 -7.54 -4.03 -4.43
CA ARG A 46 -8.60 -3.99 -5.45
C ARG A 46 -9.55 -5.17 -5.34
N GLU A 47 -9.01 -6.38 -5.17
CA GLU A 47 -9.82 -7.58 -4.97
C GLU A 47 -10.63 -7.49 -3.68
N ASN A 48 -10.01 -7.01 -2.59
CA ASN A 48 -10.69 -6.78 -1.33
C ASN A 48 -11.83 -5.75 -1.46
N LEU A 49 -11.60 -4.65 -2.21
CA LEU A 49 -12.61 -3.63 -2.49
C LEU A 49 -13.77 -4.19 -3.32
N VAL A 50 -13.51 -4.98 -4.36
CA VAL A 50 -14.56 -5.60 -5.18
C VAL A 50 -15.43 -6.56 -4.37
N GLN A 51 -14.85 -7.30 -3.41
CA GLN A 51 -15.60 -8.23 -2.57
C GLN A 51 -16.57 -7.56 -1.60
N ARG A 52 -16.29 -6.32 -1.18
CA ARG A 52 -17.10 -5.59 -0.19
C ARG A 52 -18.07 -4.58 -0.79
N ILE A 53 -17.83 -4.11 -2.02
CA ILE A 53 -18.78 -3.23 -2.70
C ILE A 53 -20.03 -4.04 -3.09
N SER A 54 -21.20 -3.55 -2.70
CA SER A 54 -22.47 -4.12 -3.15
C SER A 54 -22.61 -3.96 -4.67
N PRO A 55 -22.92 -5.03 -5.42
CA PRO A 55 -23.21 -4.93 -6.85
C PRO A 55 -24.35 -3.97 -7.20
N GLY A 56 -25.22 -3.64 -6.22
CA GLY A 56 -26.32 -2.70 -6.36
C GLY A 56 -25.97 -1.24 -6.03
N ALA A 57 -24.75 -0.95 -5.58
CA ALA A 57 -24.33 0.41 -5.25
C ALA A 57 -24.16 1.24 -6.54
N LYS A 58 -24.93 2.33 -6.66
CA LYS A 58 -24.85 3.23 -7.82
C LYS A 58 -23.61 4.13 -7.80
N PHE A 59 -23.09 4.42 -6.61
CA PHE A 59 -21.96 5.33 -6.41
C PHE A 59 -21.01 4.78 -5.35
N LEU A 60 -19.72 4.99 -5.55
CA LEU A 60 -18.70 4.79 -4.53
C LEU A 60 -18.61 6.04 -3.66
N THR A 61 -18.68 5.87 -2.34
CA THR A 61 -18.60 6.95 -1.35
C THR A 61 -17.40 6.77 -0.41
N LEU A 62 -16.30 6.20 -0.91
CA LEU A 62 -15.12 5.84 -0.09
C LEU A 62 -14.51 7.06 0.63
N HIS A 63 -14.68 8.27 0.10
CA HIS A 63 -14.18 9.51 0.70
C HIS A 63 -14.93 9.93 1.97
N HIS A 64 -16.15 9.44 2.17
CA HIS A 64 -16.88 9.59 3.43
C HIS A 64 -16.51 8.52 4.46
N GLN A 65 -15.74 7.51 4.06
CA GLN A 65 -15.43 6.31 4.84
C GLN A 65 -13.90 6.10 4.98
N VAL A 66 -13.12 7.19 4.98
CA VAL A 66 -11.64 7.13 5.06
C VAL A 66 -11.17 6.32 6.27
N ASP A 67 -11.81 6.48 7.43
CA ASP A 67 -11.45 5.73 8.64
C ASP A 67 -11.73 4.23 8.48
N GLU A 68 -12.85 3.87 7.85
CA GLU A 68 -13.20 2.47 7.55
C GLU A 68 -12.17 1.85 6.60
N GLU A 69 -11.72 2.60 5.60
CA GLU A 69 -10.67 2.15 4.69
C GLU A 69 -9.34 1.86 5.40
N LEU A 70 -9.00 2.65 6.41
CA LEU A 70 -7.81 2.42 7.23
C LEU A 70 -7.97 1.19 8.13
N GLU A 71 -9.15 0.99 8.72
CA GLU A 71 -9.44 -0.21 9.50
C GLU A 71 -9.38 -1.48 8.63
N ILE A 72 -9.81 -1.40 7.38
CA ILE A 72 -9.67 -2.51 6.42
C ILE A 72 -8.18 -2.81 6.15
N ILE A 73 -7.35 -1.78 5.94
CA ILE A 73 -5.89 -1.95 5.76
C ILE A 73 -5.25 -2.60 6.99
N LYS A 74 -5.66 -2.21 8.20
CA LYS A 74 -5.21 -2.85 9.46
C LYS A 74 -5.67 -4.30 9.53
N SER A 75 -6.93 -4.57 9.24
CA SER A 75 -7.49 -5.93 9.23
C SER A 75 -6.78 -6.85 8.24
N ILE A 76 -6.33 -6.34 7.09
CA ILE A 76 -5.48 -7.10 6.15
C ILE A 76 -4.17 -7.52 6.81
N CYS A 77 -3.57 -6.65 7.63
CA CYS A 77 -2.36 -6.99 8.39
C CYS A 77 -2.65 -8.05 9.46
N ASP A 78 -3.76 -7.91 10.17
CA ASP A 78 -4.13 -8.84 11.26
C ASP A 78 -4.44 -10.25 10.76
N GLN A 79 -5.04 -10.35 9.57
CA GLN A 79 -5.36 -11.61 8.91
C GLN A 79 -4.16 -12.24 8.18
N ALA A 80 -3.04 -11.51 8.03
CA ALA A 80 -1.89 -12.03 7.32
C ALA A 80 -1.13 -13.09 8.13
N VAL A 81 -0.87 -14.21 7.47
CA VAL A 81 -0.16 -15.37 8.05
C VAL A 81 1.35 -15.13 8.05
N LYS A 82 1.85 -14.35 7.08
CA LYS A 82 3.28 -14.02 6.96
C LYS A 82 3.64 -12.73 7.70
N PRO A 83 4.91 -12.57 8.14
CA PRO A 83 5.34 -11.42 8.93
C PRO A 83 5.34 -10.09 8.18
N VAL A 84 5.47 -10.14 6.85
CA VAL A 84 5.48 -8.96 5.97
C VAL A 84 4.24 -9.01 5.07
N VAL A 85 3.54 -7.90 4.94
CA VAL A 85 2.44 -7.72 3.99
C VAL A 85 2.91 -6.78 2.89
N LEU A 86 2.77 -7.23 1.63
CA LEU A 86 2.92 -6.39 0.45
C LEU A 86 1.51 -6.13 -0.09
N LEU A 87 0.98 -4.94 0.20
CA LEU A 87 -0.34 -4.50 -0.26
C LEU A 87 -0.20 -3.83 -1.63
N GLU A 88 -0.88 -4.37 -2.63
CA GLU A 88 -0.94 -3.78 -3.96
C GLU A 88 -2.34 -3.25 -4.30
N GLY A 89 -2.43 -2.44 -5.34
CA GLY A 89 -3.72 -1.98 -5.86
C GLY A 89 -4.37 -0.86 -5.05
N LEU A 90 -3.71 -0.34 -4.02
CA LEU A 90 -4.21 0.83 -3.26
C LEU A 90 -4.20 2.12 -4.10
N ASP A 91 -3.48 2.11 -5.22
CA ASP A 91 -3.47 3.18 -6.22
C ASP A 91 -4.87 3.55 -6.71
N CYS A 92 -5.83 2.60 -6.75
CA CYS A 92 -7.20 2.90 -7.12
C CYS A 92 -7.92 3.79 -6.08
N LEU A 93 -7.74 3.52 -4.77
CA LEU A 93 -8.29 4.35 -3.70
C LEU A 93 -7.65 5.73 -3.72
N ILE A 94 -6.32 5.79 -3.84
CA ILE A 94 -5.58 7.06 -3.89
C ILE A 94 -6.02 7.90 -5.09
N THR A 95 -6.16 7.28 -6.27
CA THR A 95 -6.63 7.96 -7.47
C THR A 95 -8.06 8.46 -7.27
N TYR A 96 -8.95 7.64 -6.70
CA TYR A 96 -10.32 8.04 -6.39
C TYR A 96 -10.38 9.23 -5.42
N LEU A 97 -9.60 9.21 -4.33
CA LEU A 97 -9.58 10.29 -3.34
C LEU A 97 -9.01 11.59 -3.92
N ASN A 98 -8.04 11.50 -4.84
CA ASN A 98 -7.49 12.65 -5.55
C ASN A 98 -8.51 13.35 -6.47
N THR A 99 -9.56 12.65 -6.93
CA THR A 99 -10.60 13.27 -7.77
C THR A 99 -11.77 13.84 -6.98
N GLN A 100 -11.85 13.59 -5.67
CA GLN A 100 -12.93 14.12 -4.85
C GLN A 100 -12.66 15.58 -4.47
N PRO A 101 -13.71 16.43 -4.40
CA PRO A 101 -13.57 17.81 -3.96
C PRO A 101 -13.21 17.87 -2.47
N GLY A 102 -12.14 18.57 -2.12
CA GLY A 102 -11.67 18.75 -0.73
C GLY A 102 -10.36 18.03 -0.43
N ASP A 103 -10.01 17.94 0.85
CA ASP A 103 -8.69 17.46 1.31
C ASP A 103 -8.67 15.97 1.70
N TYR A 104 -9.56 15.15 1.14
CA TYR A 104 -9.71 13.74 1.53
C TYR A 104 -8.43 12.92 1.34
N ILE A 105 -7.67 13.18 0.27
CA ILE A 105 -6.39 12.51 0.07
C ILE A 105 -5.34 12.93 1.11
N THR A 106 -5.32 14.21 1.49
CA THR A 106 -4.43 14.73 2.53
C THR A 106 -4.76 14.10 3.88
N LEU A 107 -6.05 14.01 4.21
CA LEU A 107 -6.54 13.33 5.42
C LEU A 107 -6.16 11.86 5.41
N PHE A 108 -6.41 11.14 4.31
CA PHE A 108 -6.04 9.74 4.16
C PHE A 108 -4.53 9.54 4.37
N TRP A 109 -3.69 10.34 3.72
CA TRP A 109 -2.23 10.24 3.88
C TRP A 109 -1.78 10.52 5.30
N SER A 110 -2.33 11.55 5.95
CA SER A 110 -2.01 11.87 7.34
C SER A 110 -2.40 10.74 8.29
N SER A 111 -3.60 10.19 8.13
CA SER A 111 -4.09 9.11 8.97
C SER A 111 -3.32 7.80 8.74
N LEU A 112 -2.99 7.47 7.49
CA LEU A 112 -2.16 6.33 7.15
C LEU A 112 -0.72 6.49 7.69
N GLU A 113 -0.16 7.68 7.62
CA GLU A 113 1.18 7.99 8.14
C GLU A 113 1.27 7.82 9.66
N ASN A 114 0.19 8.21 10.35
CA ASN A 114 0.07 8.16 11.81
C ASN A 114 -0.47 6.83 12.31
N THR A 115 -0.80 5.89 11.41
CA THR A 115 -1.22 4.54 11.78
C THR A 115 -0.04 3.81 12.45
N ARG A 116 -0.32 3.28 13.64
CA ARG A 116 0.63 2.55 14.51
C ARG A 116 0.02 1.23 14.94
N LYS A 117 0.82 0.43 15.65
CA LYS A 117 0.40 -0.87 16.22
C LYS A 117 -0.03 -1.86 15.15
N LEU A 118 0.57 -1.79 13.96
CA LEU A 118 0.37 -2.83 12.95
C LEU A 118 0.99 -4.13 13.47
N HIS A 119 0.20 -5.21 13.49
CA HIS A 119 0.66 -6.53 13.93
C HIS A 119 1.67 -7.17 12.97
N ARG A 120 1.71 -6.70 11.72
CA ARG A 120 2.59 -7.15 10.65
C ARG A 120 3.25 -5.96 9.99
N LEU A 121 4.45 -6.18 9.45
CA LEU A 121 5.16 -5.15 8.72
C LEU A 121 4.48 -4.89 7.37
N LEU A 122 3.88 -3.71 7.22
CA LEU A 122 3.13 -3.34 6.03
C LEU A 122 3.96 -2.51 5.06
N TRP A 123 4.07 -3.01 3.82
CA TRP A 123 4.56 -2.28 2.66
C TRP A 123 3.43 -2.10 1.66
N ILE A 124 3.18 -0.85 1.26
CA ILE A 124 2.19 -0.52 0.23
C ILE A 124 2.93 -0.23 -1.07
N LEU A 125 2.62 -1.00 -2.10
CA LEU A 125 3.15 -0.84 -3.45
C LEU A 125 2.38 0.25 -4.19
N LEU A 126 3.09 1.28 -4.66
CA LEU A 126 2.49 2.42 -5.38
C LEU A 126 3.37 2.89 -6.54
N PRO A 127 2.77 3.45 -7.60
CA PRO A 127 3.51 4.26 -8.57
C PRO A 127 4.14 5.49 -7.91
N HIS A 128 5.30 5.94 -8.39
CA HIS A 128 6.00 7.10 -7.84
C HIS A 128 5.15 8.37 -7.84
N LYS A 129 4.34 8.55 -8.89
CA LYS A 129 3.47 9.72 -9.06
C LYS A 129 2.40 9.87 -7.97
N LEU A 130 2.07 8.76 -7.29
CA LEU A 130 1.05 8.75 -6.24
C LEU A 130 1.65 8.87 -4.83
N ALA A 131 2.97 9.05 -4.72
CA ALA A 131 3.62 9.18 -3.42
C ALA A 131 3.21 10.50 -2.71
N PRO A 132 2.95 10.46 -1.40
CA PRO A 132 2.75 11.67 -0.61
C PRO A 132 4.04 12.50 -0.56
N LYS A 133 3.90 13.82 -0.64
CA LYS A 133 5.06 14.75 -0.65
C LYS A 133 5.72 14.93 0.71
N THR A 134 5.00 14.68 1.80
CA THR A 134 5.40 15.05 3.17
C THR A 134 5.90 13.88 4.00
N TRP A 135 5.83 12.66 3.48
CA TRP A 135 6.20 11.47 4.25
C TRP A 135 7.71 11.37 4.44
N SER A 136 8.12 10.89 5.61
CA SER A 136 9.52 10.64 5.94
C SER A 136 10.16 9.64 4.97
N GLU A 137 11.29 10.01 4.38
CA GLU A 137 12.13 9.19 3.51
C GLU A 137 12.53 7.84 4.14
N ALA A 138 12.67 7.79 5.47
CA ALA A 138 12.96 6.53 6.18
C ALA A 138 11.89 5.43 5.99
N ARG A 139 10.67 5.80 5.57
CA ARG A 139 9.53 4.89 5.33
C ARG A 139 9.22 4.69 3.85
N ILE A 140 10.04 5.22 2.96
CA ILE A 140 9.85 5.15 1.51
C ILE A 140 11.04 4.44 0.89
N LYS A 141 10.78 3.38 0.11
CA LYS A 141 11.77 2.79 -0.78
C LYS A 141 11.35 3.01 -2.22
N ARG A 142 12.26 3.56 -3.03
CA ARG A 142 12.07 3.79 -4.47
C ARG A 142 12.82 2.74 -5.26
N ILE A 143 12.13 2.06 -6.16
CA ILE A 143 12.73 1.18 -7.14
C ILE A 143 12.87 1.99 -8.43
N PRO A 144 14.09 2.18 -8.97
CA PRO A 144 14.29 2.98 -10.17
C PRO A 144 13.39 2.47 -11.30
N SER A 145 12.65 3.38 -11.92
CA SER A 145 11.93 3.09 -13.16
C SER A 145 12.98 2.80 -14.21
N THR A 146 13.06 1.56 -14.69
CA THR A 146 13.94 1.24 -15.82
C THR A 146 13.42 2.03 -17.00
N SER A 147 14.11 3.11 -17.36
CA SER A 147 13.89 3.79 -18.64
C SER A 147 14.29 2.79 -19.72
N LEU A 148 13.31 2.21 -20.40
CA LEU A 148 13.53 1.54 -21.68
C LEU A 148 13.80 2.60 -22.76
#